data_AF-C4J2L8-F1
#
_entry.id   AF-C4J2L8-F1
#
_cell.length_a   1.000
_cell.length_b   1.000
_cell.length_c   1.000
_cell.angle_alpha   90.00
_cell.angle_beta   90.00
_cell.angle_gamma   90.00
#
_symmetry.space_group_name_H-M   'P 1'
#
loop_
_entity.id
_entity.type
_entity.pdbx_description
1 polymer ?
#
loop_
_entity_poly.entity_id
_entity_poly.type
_entity_poly.pdbx_seq_one_letter_code
_entity_poly.pdbx_strand_id
1 'polypeptide(L)'
;MAHEKKLSNPMREIKEQRNETRSFLLPLYPKARQGRALREFGDVKLAARRVDDGGRKARNRMEVAKAATARTNSTALLPIKGNVFPDGQYYTSIFIGNPPRPYFLDVDTGSDLTWIQCDAPCTNCAKGPHPLYKPAKEKIVPPRDLLCQELQGNQNYCETCKQCDYEIEYADQSSSMGVLARDDMHMIATNGGREKLDFVFGCAR
;
A
#
# COMPACT_ATOMS: atom_id res chain seq x y z
N MET A 1 -12.92 23.51 -54.07
CA MET A 1 -11.55 24.07 -53.92
C MET A 1 -11.46 24.63 -52.51
N ALA A 2 -10.82 23.86 -51.62
CA ALA A 2 -9.50 24.16 -51.02
C ALA A 2 -9.70 25.05 -49.78
N HIS A 3 -9.84 24.51 -48.56
CA HIS A 3 -8.85 23.80 -47.73
C HIS A 3 -7.57 24.63 -47.51
N GLU A 4 -7.48 25.29 -46.35
CA GLU A 4 -6.20 25.56 -45.68
C GLU A 4 -6.34 25.31 -44.17
N LYS A 5 -5.47 24.41 -43.68
CA LYS A 5 -5.20 24.17 -42.26
C LYS A 5 -4.17 25.19 -41.78
N LYS A 6 -4.26 25.63 -40.52
CA LYS A 6 -3.08 26.04 -39.75
C LYS A 6 -3.13 25.44 -38.35
N LEU A 7 -2.04 24.76 -38.01
CA LEU A 7 -1.74 24.06 -36.75
C LEU A 7 -1.09 25.01 -35.72
N SER A 8 -1.01 24.51 -34.48
CA SER A 8 -0.18 24.93 -33.32
C SER A 8 -0.85 25.94 -32.36
N ASN A 9 -0.82 25.83 -31.03
CA ASN A 9 -0.13 24.93 -30.08
C ASN A 9 -0.89 24.99 -28.72
N PRO A 10 -0.97 23.91 -27.91
CA PRO A 10 -1.62 23.90 -26.60
C PRO A 10 -0.59 24.04 -25.47
N MET A 11 -0.57 25.17 -24.75
CA MET A 11 0.17 25.31 -23.50
C MET A 11 -0.58 26.29 -22.57
N ARG A 12 -1.48 25.74 -21.76
CA ARG A 12 -1.78 26.30 -20.44
C ARG A 12 -1.70 25.14 -19.46
N GLU A 13 -0.50 25.00 -18.89
CA GLU A 13 -0.20 24.12 -17.78
C GLU A 13 -1.12 24.46 -16.60
N ILE A 14 -2.12 23.61 -16.35
CA ILE A 14 -2.74 23.51 -15.03
C ILE A 14 -1.76 22.65 -14.22
N LYS A 15 -0.95 23.30 -13.39
CA LYS A 15 -0.20 22.65 -12.32
C LYS A 15 -1.20 22.14 -11.28
N GLU A 16 -1.79 20.98 -11.52
CA GLU A 16 -2.34 20.17 -10.45
C GLU A 16 -1.16 19.64 -9.63
N GLN A 17 -0.98 20.24 -8.45
CA GLN A 17 -0.18 19.65 -7.38
C GLN A 17 -0.83 18.31 -7.02
N ARG A 18 -0.36 17.25 -7.67
CA ARG A 18 -0.61 15.88 -7.27
C ARG A 18 0.00 15.72 -5.88
N ASN A 19 -0.84 15.84 -4.84
CA ASN A 19 -0.53 15.28 -3.54
C ASN A 19 -0.24 13.80 -3.81
N GLU A 20 1.02 13.39 -3.74
CA GLU A 20 1.42 11.99 -3.81
C GLU A 20 0.92 11.31 -2.53
N THR A 21 -0.36 11.01 -2.48
CA THR A 21 -0.88 10.05 -1.52
C THR A 21 -0.28 8.71 -1.94
N ARG A 22 0.80 8.31 -1.26
CA ARG A 22 1.44 7.02 -1.46
C ARG A 22 0.52 5.97 -0.87
N SER A 23 -0.32 5.38 -1.70
CA SER A 23 -1.06 4.19 -1.32
C SER A 23 -0.05 3.04 -1.20
N PHE A 24 0.02 2.41 -0.04
CA PHE A 24 0.92 1.29 0.20
C PHE A 24 0.12 0.00 0.14
N LEU A 25 0.26 -0.73 -0.96
CA LEU A 25 0.07 -2.18 -0.95
C LEU A 25 1.37 -2.78 -0.45
N LEU A 26 1.30 -3.73 0.50
CA LEU A 26 2.45 -4.55 0.87
C LEU A 26 2.71 -5.51 -0.28
N PRO A 27 3.64 -5.24 -1.21
CA PRO A 27 3.84 -6.11 -2.34
C PRO A 27 4.65 -7.30 -1.82
N LEU A 28 4.02 -8.45 -1.68
CA LEU A 28 4.76 -9.69 -1.45
C LEU A 28 5.16 -10.32 -2.77
N TYR A 29 6.35 -10.91 -2.76
CA TYR A 29 6.98 -11.53 -3.93
C TYR A 29 6.02 -12.49 -4.63
N PRO A 30 5.77 -12.35 -5.94
CA PRO A 30 5.01 -13.34 -6.66
C PRO A 30 5.78 -14.67 -6.63
N LYS A 31 5.15 -15.72 -6.09
CA LYS A 31 5.54 -17.09 -6.40
C LYS A 31 5.30 -17.28 -7.89
N ALA A 32 6.37 -17.30 -8.68
CA ALA A 32 6.31 -17.65 -10.09
C ALA A 32 5.67 -19.04 -10.23
N ARG A 33 4.40 -19.09 -10.65
CA ARG A 33 3.77 -20.33 -11.10
C ARG A 33 4.46 -20.76 -12.40
N GLN A 34 5.06 -21.94 -12.36
CA GLN A 34 5.60 -22.75 -13.46
C GLN A 34 6.50 -22.04 -14.51
N GLY A 35 7.81 -22.30 -14.40
CA GLY A 35 8.68 -22.57 -15.55
C GLY A 35 9.05 -21.38 -16.47
N ARG A 36 9.99 -20.53 -16.03
CA ARG A 36 10.95 -19.84 -16.91
C ARG A 36 12.17 -19.39 -16.10
N ALA A 37 13.35 -19.63 -16.66
CA ALA A 37 14.66 -19.58 -16.01
C ALA A 37 14.93 -18.27 -15.25
N LEU A 38 15.42 -18.41 -14.01
CA LEU A 38 16.07 -17.34 -13.25
C LEU A 38 17.28 -16.85 -14.05
N ARG A 39 17.26 -15.58 -14.48
CA ARG A 39 18.48 -14.87 -14.82
C ARG A 39 19.18 -14.53 -13.50
N GLU A 40 20.38 -15.07 -13.31
CA GLU A 40 21.31 -14.61 -12.27
C GLU A 40 21.46 -13.10 -12.36
N PHE A 41 21.08 -12.40 -11.29
CA PHE A 41 21.47 -11.01 -11.08
C PHE A 41 22.54 -11.02 -9.99
N GLY A 42 23.74 -10.61 -10.41
CA GLY A 42 24.97 -10.72 -9.64
C GLY A 42 25.02 -9.91 -8.35
N ASP A 43 25.98 -10.30 -7.51
CA ASP A 43 26.22 -9.80 -6.17
C ASP A 43 26.23 -8.26 -6.07
N VAL A 44 25.32 -7.71 -5.27
CA VAL A 44 25.41 -6.33 -4.82
C VAL A 44 26.48 -6.25 -3.74
N LYS A 45 27.71 -5.91 -4.13
CA LYS A 45 28.78 -5.57 -3.18
C LYS A 45 28.43 -4.29 -2.42
N LEU A 46 28.19 -4.40 -1.12
CA LEU A 46 28.21 -3.25 -0.21
C LEU A 46 29.65 -2.74 -0.07
N ALA A 47 29.98 -1.67 -0.80
CA ALA A 47 31.21 -0.93 -0.58
C ALA A 47 30.99 0.12 0.53
N ALA A 48 31.40 -0.22 1.76
CA ALA A 48 31.59 0.76 2.82
C ALA A 48 32.89 1.55 2.54
N ARG A 49 32.77 2.81 2.09
CA ARG A 49 33.93 3.72 1.98
C ARG A 49 34.22 4.33 3.35
N ARG A 50 35.43 4.12 3.87
CA ARG A 50 35.99 4.87 5.00
C ARG A 50 36.30 6.30 4.55
N VAL A 51 36.01 7.26 5.42
CA VAL A 51 36.39 8.67 5.28
C VAL A 51 37.77 8.83 5.91
N ASP A 52 38.72 9.42 5.17
CA ASP A 52 40.00 9.90 5.69
C ASP A 52 40.01 11.43 5.68
N ASP A 53 40.58 12.01 6.74
CA ASP A 53 40.65 13.44 7.05
C ASP A 53 42.01 14.01 6.67
N GLY A 54 42.07 15.25 6.15
CA GLY A 54 43.37 15.92 5.96
C GLY A 54 43.52 16.95 4.84
N GLY A 55 42.70 18.00 4.88
CA GLY A 55 42.95 19.42 4.51
C GLY A 55 43.94 19.85 3.39
N ARG A 56 43.49 20.82 2.56
CA ARG A 56 43.92 22.25 2.61
C ARG A 56 43.12 23.14 1.65
N LYS A 57 43.05 24.42 2.03
CA LYS A 57 42.13 25.52 1.67
C LYS A 57 42.28 26.06 0.23
N ALA A 58 41.17 26.51 -0.36
CA ALA A 58 41.06 27.82 -1.03
C ALA A 58 39.58 28.22 -1.21
N ARG A 59 39.30 29.52 -1.03
CA ARG A 59 37.98 30.17 -1.01
C ARG A 59 37.46 30.44 -2.42
N ASN A 60 36.14 30.34 -2.64
CA ASN A 60 35.36 31.37 -3.35
C ASN A 60 33.86 31.24 -3.06
N ARG A 61 33.18 32.39 -3.09
CA ARG A 61 31.87 32.71 -2.51
C ARG A 61 30.80 32.62 -3.58
N MET A 62 29.75 31.83 -3.35
CA MET A 62 28.42 32.05 -3.93
C MET A 62 27.39 31.31 -3.06
N GLU A 63 26.45 32.06 -2.49
CA GLU A 63 25.34 31.53 -1.73
C GLU A 63 24.51 30.57 -2.59
N VAL A 64 24.40 29.33 -2.14
CA VAL A 64 23.27 28.49 -2.48
C VAL A 64 22.68 28.10 -1.14
N ALA A 65 21.53 28.69 -0.81
CA ALA A 65 20.71 28.25 0.31
C ALA A 65 20.50 26.75 0.11
N LYS A 66 21.24 25.94 0.87
CA LYS A 66 21.12 24.50 0.87
C LYS A 66 19.79 24.27 1.56
N ALA A 67 18.71 24.21 0.77
CA ALA A 67 17.48 23.60 1.21
C ALA A 67 17.88 22.21 1.68
N ALA A 68 18.07 22.07 2.99
CA ALA A 68 18.07 20.78 3.62
C ALA A 68 16.66 20.27 3.41
N THR A 69 16.43 19.63 2.26
CA THR A 69 15.43 18.59 2.14
C THR A 69 15.87 17.56 3.17
N ALA A 70 15.40 17.75 4.40
CA ALA A 70 15.34 16.69 5.38
C ALA A 70 14.56 15.58 4.69
N ARG A 71 15.29 14.63 4.11
CA ARG A 71 14.73 13.33 3.79
C ARG A 71 14.37 12.76 5.15
N THR A 72 13.14 13.00 5.59
CA THR A 72 12.52 12.21 6.63
C THR A 72 12.43 10.81 6.04
N ASN A 73 13.46 10.01 6.30
CA ASN A 73 13.39 8.57 6.14
C ASN A 73 12.45 8.10 7.26
N SER A 74 11.16 8.26 7.06
CA SER A 74 10.17 7.76 7.99
C SER A 74 10.13 6.25 7.85
N THR A 75 10.69 5.57 8.83
CA THR A 75 10.50 4.13 8.99
C THR A 75 9.27 3.94 9.85
N ALA A 76 8.30 3.16 9.36
CA ALA A 76 7.14 2.78 10.15
C ALA A 76 7.50 1.61 11.08
N LEU A 77 7.01 1.65 12.32
CA LEU A 77 7.16 0.56 13.28
C LEU A 77 5.81 -0.13 13.46
N LEU A 78 5.75 -1.43 13.13
CA LEU A 78 4.60 -2.29 13.38
C LEU A 78 5.02 -3.38 14.38
N PRO A 79 4.80 -3.19 15.69
CA PRO A 79 5.16 -4.19 16.69
C PRO A 79 4.38 -5.49 16.45
N ILE A 80 5.11 -6.59 16.35
CA ILE A 80 4.53 -7.93 16.22
C ILE A 80 4.36 -8.53 17.62
N LYS A 81 3.20 -9.15 17.86
CA LYS A 81 2.84 -9.88 19.08
C LYS A 81 2.42 -11.31 18.71
N GLY A 82 2.28 -12.16 19.72
CA GLY A 82 1.88 -13.55 19.55
C GLY A 82 3.01 -14.53 19.85
N ASN A 83 2.74 -15.81 19.62
CA ASN A 83 3.66 -16.91 19.83
C ASN A 83 3.24 -18.12 18.97
N VAL A 84 4.12 -19.11 18.85
CA VAL A 84 3.81 -20.36 18.15
C VAL A 84 2.84 -21.24 18.96
N PHE A 85 2.97 -21.24 20.29
CA PHE A 85 2.10 -21.96 21.19
C PHE A 85 1.92 -21.16 22.48
N PRO A 86 0.70 -21.03 23.02
CA PRO A 86 -0.54 -21.68 22.58
C PRO A 86 -1.31 -20.96 21.46
N ASP A 87 -0.91 -19.76 21.05
CA ASP A 87 -1.74 -18.88 20.20
C ASP A 87 -1.72 -19.32 18.73
N GLY A 88 -0.60 -19.90 18.25
CA GLY A 88 -0.48 -20.40 16.87
C GLY A 88 -0.34 -19.33 15.80
N GLN A 89 -0.25 -18.05 16.17
CA GLN A 89 -0.19 -16.94 15.22
C GLN A 89 0.61 -15.76 15.75
N TYR A 90 1.15 -14.98 14.82
CA TYR A 90 1.73 -13.68 15.08
C TYR A 90 0.84 -12.62 14.43
N TYR A 91 0.58 -11.55 15.18
CA TYR A 91 -0.28 -10.46 14.72
C TYR A 91 0.34 -9.09 15.01
N THR A 92 -0.07 -8.10 14.25
CA THR A 92 0.24 -6.68 14.46
C THR A 92 -1.04 -5.89 14.65
N SER A 93 -0.92 -4.63 15.04
CA SER A 93 -2.06 -3.71 15.16
C SER A 93 -1.90 -2.53 14.22
N ILE A 94 -2.94 -2.23 13.45
CA ILE A 94 -3.03 -1.01 12.63
C ILE A 94 -4.23 -0.17 13.08
N PHE A 95 -4.22 1.10 12.73
CA PHE A 95 -5.31 2.02 13.05
C PHE A 95 -5.96 2.50 11.77
N ILE A 96 -7.26 2.26 11.61
CA ILE A 96 -8.02 2.58 10.39
C ILE A 96 -9.11 3.60 10.71
N GLY A 97 -9.31 4.55 9.81
CA GLY A 97 -10.44 5.46 9.77
C GLY A 97 -10.21 6.80 10.44
N ASN A 98 -11.29 7.57 10.55
CA ASN A 98 -11.31 8.88 11.17
C ASN A 98 -12.61 9.04 12.00
N PRO A 99 -12.55 8.97 13.35
CA PRO A 99 -11.35 8.83 14.16
C PRO A 99 -10.67 7.45 14.01
N PRO A 100 -9.34 7.33 14.24
CA PRO A 100 -8.62 6.07 14.08
C PRO A 100 -9.09 4.99 15.07
N ARG A 101 -9.32 3.77 14.59
CA ARG A 101 -9.70 2.60 15.41
C ARG A 101 -8.70 1.45 15.22
N PRO A 102 -8.34 0.72 16.29
CA PRO A 102 -7.38 -0.36 16.21
C PRO A 102 -8.00 -1.62 15.57
N TYR A 103 -7.21 -2.31 14.77
CA TYR A 103 -7.50 -3.64 14.21
C TYR A 103 -6.26 -4.53 14.31
N PHE A 104 -6.42 -5.75 14.83
CA PHE A 104 -5.39 -6.78 14.78
C PHE A 104 -5.40 -7.48 13.42
N LEU A 105 -4.20 -7.67 12.88
CA LEU A 105 -3.96 -8.34 11.61
C LEU A 105 -2.96 -9.45 11.83
N ASP A 106 -3.27 -10.63 11.30
CA ASP A 106 -2.29 -11.72 11.22
C ASP A 106 -1.19 -11.34 10.23
N VAL A 107 0.06 -11.63 10.61
CA VAL A 107 1.22 -11.39 9.76
C VAL A 107 1.34 -12.55 8.79
N ASP A 108 0.62 -12.43 7.67
CA ASP A 108 0.63 -13.43 6.60
C ASP A 108 1.55 -12.98 5.47
N THR A 109 2.72 -13.62 5.37
CA THR A 109 3.64 -13.39 4.25
C THR A 109 3.31 -14.23 3.01
N GLY A 110 2.26 -15.04 3.07
CA GLY A 110 1.82 -15.98 2.04
C GLY A 110 0.75 -15.45 1.09
N SER A 111 0.20 -14.26 1.35
CA SER A 111 -0.85 -13.63 0.53
C SER A 111 -0.52 -12.18 0.14
N ASP A 112 -1.18 -11.68 -0.90
CA ASP A 112 -1.01 -10.34 -1.46
C ASP A 112 -2.13 -9.35 -1.07
N LEU A 113 -3.14 -9.82 -0.32
CA LEU A 113 -4.29 -9.02 0.11
C LEU A 113 -4.40 -8.97 1.64
N THR A 114 -4.31 -7.76 2.21
CA THR A 114 -4.71 -7.50 3.60
C THR A 114 -6.21 -7.28 3.67
N TRP A 115 -6.89 -7.88 4.65
CA TRP A 115 -8.32 -7.68 4.88
C TRP A 115 -8.65 -7.58 6.38
N ILE A 116 -9.80 -6.96 6.69
CA ILE A 116 -10.40 -6.90 8.03
C ILE A 116 -11.87 -7.31 7.98
N GLN A 117 -12.43 -7.74 9.11
CA GLN A 117 -13.86 -8.05 9.20
C GLN A 117 -14.72 -6.78 9.18
N CYS A 118 -15.76 -6.82 8.36
CA CYS A 118 -16.70 -5.72 8.20
C CYS A 118 -18.11 -6.05 8.66
N ASP A 119 -18.89 -4.98 8.90
CA ASP A 119 -20.31 -5.05 9.21
C ASP A 119 -21.08 -5.40 7.92
N ALA A 120 -21.05 -6.68 7.58
CA ALA A 120 -21.68 -7.26 6.41
C ALA A 120 -22.34 -8.61 6.77
N PRO A 121 -23.35 -9.06 6.00
CA PRO A 121 -24.00 -10.35 6.27
C PRO A 121 -23.01 -11.51 6.12
N CYS A 122 -22.74 -12.18 7.24
CA CYS A 122 -21.89 -13.34 7.31
C CYS A 122 -22.60 -14.55 7.90
N THR A 123 -22.40 -15.72 7.28
CA THR A 123 -22.95 -16.99 7.78
C THR A 123 -22.01 -17.69 8.77
N ASN A 124 -20.69 -17.67 8.53
CA ASN A 124 -19.70 -18.47 9.26
C ASN A 124 -18.44 -17.68 9.65
N CYS A 125 -18.58 -16.43 10.09
CA CYS A 125 -17.43 -15.60 10.45
C CYS A 125 -16.93 -15.90 11.86
N ALA A 126 -15.61 -15.98 12.01
CA ALA A 126 -14.97 -15.92 13.31
C ALA A 126 -15.29 -14.58 13.99
N LYS A 127 -15.40 -14.57 15.32
CA LYS A 127 -15.54 -13.31 16.07
C LYS A 127 -14.16 -12.72 16.33
N GLY A 128 -13.86 -11.60 15.68
CA GLY A 128 -12.66 -10.82 15.97
C GLY A 128 -12.72 -10.07 17.31
N PRO A 129 -11.58 -9.62 17.85
CA PRO A 129 -11.51 -8.87 19.10
C PRO A 129 -11.93 -7.39 18.96
N HIS A 130 -12.14 -6.91 17.74
CA HIS A 130 -12.51 -5.53 17.45
C HIS A 130 -13.94 -5.43 16.92
N PRO A 131 -14.62 -4.27 17.13
CA PRO A 131 -15.86 -3.98 16.44
C PRO A 131 -15.67 -4.05 14.92
N LEU A 132 -16.66 -4.61 14.24
CA LEU A 132 -16.67 -4.72 12.79
C LEU A 132 -16.50 -3.34 12.14
N TYR A 133 -15.66 -3.27 11.10
CA TYR A 133 -15.49 -2.04 10.34
C TYR A 133 -16.71 -1.78 9.47
N LYS A 134 -17.16 -0.52 9.41
CA LYS A 134 -18.31 -0.13 8.61
C LYS A 134 -17.87 0.92 7.59
N PRO A 135 -17.56 0.52 6.34
CA PRO A 135 -17.19 1.48 5.31
C PRO A 135 -18.35 2.41 5.00
N ALA A 136 -18.05 3.70 4.84
CA ALA A 136 -18.96 4.62 4.18
C ALA A 136 -19.03 4.29 2.68
N LYS A 137 -20.13 4.61 2.00
CA LYS A 137 -20.36 4.19 0.60
C LYS A 137 -19.29 4.74 -0.34
N GLU A 138 -18.82 5.94 -0.09
CA GLU A 138 -17.76 6.64 -0.82
C GLU A 138 -16.36 6.04 -0.59
N LYS A 139 -16.19 5.21 0.44
CA LYS A 139 -14.94 4.49 0.73
C LYS A 139 -14.87 3.12 0.06
N ILE A 140 -15.95 2.68 -0.60
CA ILE A 140 -15.93 1.46 -1.39
C ILE A 140 -15.19 1.72 -2.69
N VAL A 141 -14.22 0.86 -3.00
CA VAL A 141 -13.39 0.99 -4.20
C VAL A 141 -14.22 0.61 -5.43
N PRO A 142 -14.29 1.47 -6.47
CA PRO A 142 -15.03 1.16 -7.69
C PRO A 142 -14.26 0.18 -8.60
N PRO A 143 -14.93 -0.53 -9.52
CA PRO A 143 -14.27 -1.47 -10.44
C PRO A 143 -13.21 -0.87 -11.37
N ARG A 144 -13.28 0.44 -11.62
CA ARG A 144 -12.31 1.17 -12.47
C ARG A 144 -11.04 1.58 -11.74
N ASP A 145 -10.97 1.35 -10.43
CA ASP A 145 -9.75 1.60 -9.67
C ASP A 145 -8.62 0.70 -10.17
N LEU A 146 -7.42 1.24 -10.31
CA LEU A 146 -6.27 0.49 -10.82
C LEU A 146 -5.96 -0.73 -9.95
N LEU A 147 -6.14 -0.62 -8.62
CA LEU A 147 -5.91 -1.73 -7.71
C LEU A 147 -6.96 -2.83 -7.86
N CYS A 148 -8.20 -2.43 -8.18
CA CYS A 148 -9.24 -3.41 -8.51
C CYS A 148 -8.92 -4.16 -9.81
N GLN A 149 -8.47 -3.43 -10.83
CA GLN A 149 -8.11 -4.02 -12.13
C GLN A 149 -6.92 -5.00 -11.98
N GLU A 150 -5.96 -4.68 -11.12
CA GLU A 150 -4.84 -5.57 -10.83
C GLU A 150 -5.30 -6.86 -10.13
N LEU A 151 -6.19 -6.76 -9.13
CA LEU A 151 -6.74 -7.91 -8.41
C LEU A 151 -7.65 -8.79 -9.28
N GLN A 152 -8.48 -8.19 -10.12
CA GLN A 152 -9.38 -8.90 -11.04
C GLN A 152 -8.62 -9.47 -12.27
N GLY A 153 -7.43 -8.95 -12.57
CA GLY A 153 -6.64 -9.34 -13.74
C GLY A 153 -7.41 -9.15 -15.05
N ASN A 154 -7.32 -10.13 -15.95
CA ASN A 154 -8.06 -10.14 -17.22
C ASN A 154 -9.50 -10.67 -17.09
N GLN A 155 -10.03 -10.84 -15.87
CA GLN A 155 -11.42 -11.27 -15.71
C GLN A 155 -12.39 -10.19 -16.20
N ASN A 156 -13.58 -10.64 -16.62
CA ASN A 156 -14.60 -9.82 -17.27
C ASN A 156 -14.91 -8.57 -16.45
N TYR A 157 -14.36 -7.44 -16.90
CA TYR A 157 -14.68 -6.13 -16.39
C TYR A 157 -16.20 -5.94 -16.39
N CYS A 158 -16.76 -5.78 -15.19
CA CYS A 158 -18.18 -5.60 -15.00
C CYS A 158 -18.54 -4.11 -15.11
N GLU A 159 -19.06 -3.70 -16.26
CA GLU A 159 -19.41 -2.29 -16.54
C GLU A 159 -20.47 -1.72 -15.59
N THR A 160 -21.36 -2.57 -15.08
CA THR A 160 -22.49 -2.19 -14.20
C THR A 160 -22.19 -2.37 -12.72
N CYS A 161 -21.05 -2.97 -12.37
CA CYS A 161 -20.67 -3.19 -10.99
C CYS A 161 -20.35 -1.84 -10.33
N LYS A 162 -20.75 -1.71 -9.06
CA LYS A 162 -20.54 -0.48 -8.27
C LYS A 162 -19.42 -0.61 -7.25
N GLN A 163 -18.92 -1.82 -7.05
CA GLN A 163 -17.92 -2.18 -6.05
C GLN A 163 -16.92 -3.15 -6.65
N CYS A 164 -15.69 -3.11 -6.14
CA CYS A 164 -14.67 -4.10 -6.44
C CYS A 164 -14.77 -5.25 -5.44
N ASP A 165 -15.22 -6.41 -5.90
CA ASP A 165 -15.24 -7.61 -5.07
C ASP A 165 -13.85 -8.26 -5.05
N TYR A 166 -13.54 -8.98 -3.97
CA TYR A 166 -12.37 -9.84 -3.88
C TYR A 166 -12.74 -11.19 -3.29
N GLU A 167 -11.93 -12.19 -3.63
CA GLU A 167 -11.93 -13.50 -2.99
C GLU A 167 -10.47 -13.95 -2.85
N ILE A 168 -10.12 -14.47 -1.68
CA ILE A 168 -8.83 -15.08 -1.41
C ILE A 168 -9.05 -16.46 -0.79
N GLU A 169 -8.35 -17.46 -1.31
CA GLU A 169 -8.32 -18.82 -0.81
C GLU A 169 -6.93 -19.13 -0.25
N TYR A 170 -6.89 -19.74 0.93
CA TYR A 170 -5.68 -20.12 1.63
C TYR A 170 -5.34 -21.60 1.42
N ALA A 171 -4.09 -21.97 1.70
CA ALA A 171 -3.61 -23.35 1.52
C ALA A 171 -4.31 -24.38 2.44
N ASP A 172 -4.90 -23.92 3.54
CA ASP A 172 -5.70 -24.73 4.46
C ASP A 172 -7.17 -24.87 4.02
N GLN A 173 -7.52 -24.39 2.82
CA GLN A 173 -8.86 -24.37 2.23
C GLN A 173 -9.83 -23.39 2.92
N SER A 174 -9.34 -22.56 3.84
CA SER A 174 -10.12 -21.40 4.30
C SER A 174 -10.15 -20.32 3.22
N SER A 175 -11.14 -19.43 3.28
CA SER A 175 -11.24 -18.30 2.35
C SER A 175 -11.80 -17.06 3.03
N SER A 176 -11.53 -15.92 2.40
CA SER A 176 -12.13 -14.63 2.75
C SER A 176 -12.64 -13.97 1.48
N MET A 177 -13.84 -13.43 1.53
CA MET A 177 -14.46 -12.72 0.41
C MET A 177 -15.13 -11.45 0.91
N GLY A 178 -15.25 -10.47 0.02
CA GLY A 178 -15.82 -9.18 0.39
C GLY A 178 -15.62 -8.15 -0.69
N VAL A 179 -15.55 -6.89 -0.28
CA VAL A 179 -15.34 -5.75 -1.16
C VAL A 179 -14.05 -5.04 -0.81
N LEU A 180 -13.39 -4.41 -1.76
CA LEU A 180 -12.28 -3.51 -1.44
C LEU A 180 -12.82 -2.19 -0.88
N ALA A 181 -12.20 -1.74 0.20
CA ALA A 181 -12.44 -0.44 0.81
C ALA A 181 -11.13 0.36 0.85
N ARG A 182 -11.27 1.69 0.84
CA ARG A 182 -10.18 2.66 0.92
C ARG A 182 -10.42 3.59 2.10
N ASP A 183 -9.47 3.66 3.04
CA ASP A 183 -9.53 4.57 4.18
C ASP A 183 -8.13 4.99 4.66
N ASP A 184 -8.09 5.93 5.60
CA ASP A 184 -6.88 6.39 6.26
C ASP A 184 -6.35 5.31 7.22
N MET A 185 -5.14 4.81 6.96
CA MET A 185 -4.34 4.06 7.94
C MET A 185 -3.39 5.00 8.66
N HIS A 186 -3.37 4.92 9.99
CA HIS A 186 -2.49 5.74 10.84
C HIS A 186 -1.35 4.88 11.37
N MET A 187 -0.13 5.31 11.08
CA MET A 187 1.10 4.65 11.52
C MET A 187 1.90 5.57 12.45
N ILE A 188 2.68 4.95 13.34
CA ILE A 188 3.66 5.64 14.16
C ILE A 188 5.03 5.35 13.55
N ALA A 189 5.70 6.41 13.11
CA ALA A 189 7.07 6.36 12.63
C ALA A 189 8.05 6.23 13.80
N THR A 190 9.24 5.69 13.53
CA THR A 190 10.29 5.49 14.54
C THR A 190 10.79 6.79 15.20
N ASN A 191 10.60 7.93 14.53
CA ASN A 191 10.87 9.26 15.08
C ASN A 191 9.72 9.82 15.95
N GLY A 192 8.68 9.03 16.23
CA GLY A 192 7.49 9.44 16.97
C GLY A 192 6.45 10.21 16.14
N GLY A 193 6.72 10.46 14.85
CA GLY A 193 5.77 11.08 13.94
C GLY A 193 4.56 10.20 13.68
N ARG A 194 3.39 10.81 13.49
CA ARG A 194 2.19 10.12 13.03
C ARG A 194 2.06 10.31 11.53
N GLU A 195 2.01 9.21 10.80
CA GLU A 195 1.81 9.22 9.36
C GLU A 195 0.43 8.68 9.01
N LYS A 196 -0.17 9.31 8.01
CA LYS A 196 -1.47 8.93 7.49
C LYS A 196 -1.28 8.44 6.07
N LEU A 197 -1.70 7.21 5.82
CA LEU A 197 -1.54 6.53 4.55
C LEU A 197 -2.91 6.25 3.95
N ASP A 198 -3.00 6.35 2.63
CA ASP A 198 -4.17 5.90 1.89
C ASP A 198 -4.09 4.38 1.74
N PHE A 199 -4.99 3.67 2.43
CA PHE A 199 -4.92 2.24 2.61
C PHE A 199 -6.10 1.57 1.94
N VAL A 200 -5.80 0.68 0.99
CA VAL A 200 -6.79 -0.16 0.32
C VAL A 200 -6.68 -1.58 0.89
N PHE A 201 -7.81 -2.12 1.33
CA PHE A 201 -7.88 -3.40 2.00
C PHE A 201 -9.19 -4.12 1.70
N GLY A 202 -9.20 -5.43 1.90
CA GLY A 202 -10.41 -6.24 1.85
C GLY A 202 -11.31 -5.99 3.06
N CYS A 203 -12.55 -5.64 2.80
CA CYS A 203 -13.62 -5.51 3.78
C CYS A 203 -14.45 -6.80 3.72
N ALA A 204 -14.10 -7.77 4.58
CA ALA A 204 -14.61 -9.12 4.55
C ALA A 204 -16.05 -9.23 5.06
N ARG A 205 -16.83 -10.11 4.42
CA ARG A 205 -18.20 -10.45 4.80
C ARG A 205 -18.33 -11.91 5.24
#